data_AF-A0A674IZ03-F1
#
_entry.id   AF-A0A674IZ03-F1
#
_cell.length_a   1.000
_cell.length_b   1.000
_cell.length_c   1.000
_cell.angle_alpha   90.00
_cell.angle_beta   90.00
_cell.angle_gamma   90.00
#
_symmetry.space_group_name_H-M   'P 1'
#
loop_
_entity.id
_entity.type
_entity.pdbx_description
1 polymer ?
#
loop_
_entity_poly.entity_id
_entity_poly.type
_entity_poly.pdbx_seq_one_letter_code
_entity_poly.pdbx_strand_id
1 'polypeptide(L)' 'MKTLFLCAGFTQFINNPGACLRAQGFCSRRCPEGLRRIGSCGFGLSCCRR' A
#
# COMPACT_ATOMS: atom_id res chain seq x y z
N MET A 1 24.14 5.48 -20.10
CA MET A 1 22.66 5.54 -20.20
C MET A 1 22.12 5.12 -18.85
N LYS A 2 21.62 6.08 -18.07
CA LYS A 2 21.32 5.91 -16.65
C LYS A 2 19.94 5.26 -16.54
N THR A 3 19.89 3.93 -16.54
CA THR A 3 18.67 3.16 -16.30
C THR A 3 18.21 3.48 -14.89
N LEU A 4 17.30 4.45 -14.79
CA LEU A 4 16.59 4.78 -13.57
C LEU A 4 15.87 3.50 -13.14
N PHE A 5 16.41 2.84 -12.12
CA PHE A 5 15.66 1.91 -11.29
C PHE A 5 14.49 2.72 -10.71
N LEU A 6 13.40 2.77 -11.47
CA LEU A 6 12.07 3.09 -10.98
C LEU A 6 11.68 1.93 -10.05
N CYS A 7 12.28 1.89 -8.87
CA CYS A 7 11.55 1.50 -7.69
C CYS A 7 10.47 2.57 -7.52
N ALA A 8 9.45 2.50 -8.38
CA ALA A 8 8.20 3.19 -8.22
C ALA A 8 7.64 2.64 -6.90
N GLY A 9 8.07 3.22 -5.79
CA GLY A 9 7.28 3.24 -4.57
C GLY A 9 5.96 3.81 -5.02
N PHE A 10 4.99 2.92 -5.23
CA PHE A 10 3.66 3.23 -5.71
C PHE A 10 3.04 4.24 -4.74
N THR A 11 3.29 5.53 -4.98
CA THR A 11 2.47 6.65 -4.51
C THR A 11 1.25 6.81 -5.43
N GLN A 12 0.86 5.76 -6.16
CA GLN A 12 -0.52 5.65 -6.60
C GLN A 12 -1.33 5.53 -5.32
N PHE A 13 -2.16 6.54 -5.03
CA PHE A 13 -3.09 6.54 -3.90
C PHE A 13 -3.77 5.18 -3.81
N ILE A 14 -3.30 4.32 -2.91
CA ILE A 14 -3.95 3.04 -2.66
C ILE A 14 -5.26 3.42 -1.97
N ASN A 15 -6.36 3.34 -2.72
CA ASN A 15 -7.70 3.67 -2.25
C ASN A 15 -8.66 2.48 -2.38
N ASN A 16 -8.20 1.37 -2.97
CA ASN A 16 -9.00 0.18 -3.24
C ASN A 16 -8.22 -1.09 -2.83
N PRO A 17 -8.93 -2.18 -2.49
CA PRO A 17 -8.31 -3.41 -2.00
C PRO A 17 -7.43 -4.10 -3.05
N GLY A 18 -7.78 -3.99 -4.34
CA GLY A 18 -6.97 -4.54 -5.43
C GLY A 18 -5.61 -3.84 -5.57
N ALA A 19 -5.56 -2.52 -5.39
CA ALA A 19 -4.31 -1.77 -5.35
C ALA A 19 -3.47 -2.15 -4.12
N CYS A 20 -4.10 -2.38 -2.97
CA CYS A 20 -3.43 -2.82 -1.76
C CYS A 20 -2.77 -4.21 -1.93
N LEU A 21 -3.51 -5.15 -2.51
CA LEU A 21 -3.00 -6.49 -2.84
C LEU A 21 -1.85 -6.44 -3.86
N ARG A 22 -1.96 -5.61 -4.91
CA ARG A 22 -0.87 -5.38 -5.87
C ARG A 22 0.38 -4.80 -5.22
N ALA A 23 0.21 -3.97 -4.19
CA ALA A 23 1.30 -3.41 -3.40
C ALA A 23 1.87 -4.41 -2.36
N GLN A 24 1.46 -5.68 -2.37
CA GLN A 24 1.81 -6.70 -1.38
C GLN A 24 1.42 -6.30 0.05
N GLY A 25 0.38 -5.48 0.19
CA GLY A 25 -0.24 -5.13 1.45
C GLY A 25 -1.54 -5.89 1.68
N PHE A 26 -2.17 -5.62 2.82
CA PHE A 26 -3.49 -6.14 3.16
C PHE A 26 -4.37 -5.05 3.77
N CYS A 27 -5.68 -5.25 3.67
CA CYS A 27 -6.67 -4.32 4.17
C CYS A 27 -7.02 -4.63 5.63
N SER A 28 -6.88 -3.65 6.52
CA SER A 28 -7.23 -3.79 7.93
C SER A 28 -7.74 -2.47 8.51
N ARG A 29 -8.64 -2.52 9.49
CA ARG A 29 -9.11 -1.31 10.19
C ARG A 29 -7.99 -0.56 10.90
N ARG A 30 -7.04 -1.31 11.47
CA ARG A 30 -5.79 -0.79 12.03
C ARG A 30 -4.63 -1.60 11.50
N CYS A 31 -3.55 -0.93 11.14
CA CYS A 31 -2.30 -1.62 10.87
C CYS A 31 -1.74 -2.14 12.20
N PRO A 32 -1.49 -3.46 12.32
CA PRO A 32 -0.79 -4.02 13.47
C PRO A 32 0.57 -3.34 13.65
N GLU A 33 1.10 -3.36 14.87
CA GLU A 33 2.42 -2.81 15.15
C GLU A 33 3.50 -3.49 14.29
N GLY A 34 4.39 -2.68 13.71
CA GLY A 34 5.40 -3.15 12.75
C GLY A 34 4.95 -3.15 11.28
N LEU A 35 3.71 -2.75 10.98
CA LEU A 35 3.24 -2.55 9.61
C LEU A 35 2.99 -1.06 9.36
N ARG A 36 3.47 -0.56 8.23
CA ARG A 36 3.25 0.81 7.79
C ARG A 36 1.95 0.90 6.99
N ARG A 37 1.18 1.95 7.29
CA ARG A 37 0.04 2.34 6.46
C ARG A 37 0.58 2.91 5.16
N ILE A 38 0.26 2.27 4.04
CA ILE A 38 0.63 2.71 2.69
C ILE A 38 -0.57 3.28 1.91
N GLY A 39 -1.78 3.16 2.45
CA GLY A 39 -2.99 3.81 1.92
C GLY A 39 -4.27 3.37 2.61
N SER A 40 -5.35 3.24 1.85
CA SER A 40 -6.68 2.78 2.26
C SER A 40 -7.26 1.77 1.27
N CYS A 41 -8.13 0.89 1.75
CA CYS A 41 -8.86 -0.06 0.91
C CYS A 41 -10.34 0.35 0.72
N GLY A 42 -10.71 1.55 1.13
CA GLY A 42 -12.11 1.95 1.25
C GLY A 42 -12.80 1.38 2.50
N PHE A 43 -14.05 1.77 2.74
CA PHE A 43 -14.88 1.28 3.86
C PHE A 43 -14.24 1.44 5.26
N GLY A 44 -13.43 2.49 5.45
CA GLY A 44 -12.70 2.74 6.70
C GLY A 44 -11.54 1.76 6.95
N LEU A 45 -11.13 0.98 5.96
CA LEU A 45 -9.96 0.10 6.04
C LEU A 45 -8.72 0.80 5.53
N SER A 46 -7.62 0.63 6.25
CA SER A 46 -6.27 1.04 5.87
C SER A 46 -5.58 -0.07 5.11
N CYS A 47 -4.77 0.29 4.12
CA CYS A 47 -3.85 -0.65 3.49
C CYS A 47 -2.54 -0.66 4.28
N CYS A 48 -2.18 -1.83 4.79
CA CYS A 48 -1.04 -2.04 5.68
C CYS A 48 -0.03 -2.94 4.98
N ARG A 49 1.26 -2.60 5.09
CA ARG A 49 2.37 -3.34 4.51
C ARG A 49 3.55 -3.36 5.46
N ARG A 50 4.31 -4.46 5.44
CA ARG A 50 5.56 -4.60 6.20
C ARG A 50 6.69 -3.81 5.57
#